data_AF-X1KDT0-F1
#
_entry.id   AF-X1KDT0-F1
#
_cell.length_a   1.000
_cell.length_b   1.000
_cell.length_c   1.000
_cell.angle_alpha   90.00
_cell.angle_beta   90.00
_cell.angle_gamma   90.00
#
_symmetry.space_group_name_H-M   'P 1'
#
loop_
_entity.id
_entity.type
_entity.pdbx_description
1 polymer ?
#
loop_
_entity_poly.entity_id
_entity_poly.type
_entity_poly.pdbx_seq_one_letter_code
_entity_poly.pdbx_strand_id
1 'polypeptide(L)'
;ISSYFGNLDLFAKDLEKWQKEKQHIIIMVRNEGRAQRLGEILEERGVKRFTTGRIEEYAHLKSTIFISYGYLNYGFRLSNLKTVFMTDQEIFGKERNKRYKLTRCKSEPFSTIMDISSGDYVVHIDHGIGIYKGIVNLAVKGVKQDYLLIEYAQGDKLYVPVDQFNLVHKYIGIKDKTPKIYRLGGVSWGKAKGKAKRLIQKLAQELYNLYVARKEIRGFAFSKDNNWQQELEMSFPYEETYDQLQALSEVKADMEILKSDIILN
;
A
#
# COMPACT_ATOMS: atom_id res chain seq x y z
N ILE A 1 -4.52 10.14 35.75
CA ILE A 1 -4.87 8.76 36.18
C ILE A 1 -3.75 7.87 35.69
N SER A 2 -3.28 6.92 36.50
CA SER A 2 -2.19 6.02 36.10
C SER A 2 -2.68 5.02 35.04
N SER A 3 -1.80 4.65 34.11
CA SER A 3 -2.10 3.62 33.11
C SER A 3 -1.94 2.23 33.72
N TYR A 4 -2.88 1.34 33.41
CA TYR A 4 -2.94 -0.05 33.87
C TYR A 4 -2.25 -1.03 32.93
N PHE A 5 -1.92 -0.60 31.70
CA PHE A 5 -1.17 -1.40 30.69
C PHE A 5 -1.71 -2.83 30.50
N GLY A 6 -3.04 -3.01 30.53
CA GLY A 6 -3.68 -4.32 30.38
C GLY A 6 -3.73 -5.18 31.64
N ASN A 7 -3.24 -4.69 32.80
CA ASN A 7 -3.43 -5.37 34.08
C ASN A 7 -4.85 -5.14 34.62
N LEU A 8 -5.78 -5.98 34.13
CA LEU A 8 -7.21 -5.89 34.42
C LEU A 8 -7.55 -6.26 35.87
N ASP A 9 -6.71 -7.05 36.54
CA ASP A 9 -6.95 -7.45 37.93
C ASP A 9 -6.65 -6.31 38.91
N LEU A 10 -5.61 -5.53 38.63
CA LEU A 10 -5.33 -4.29 39.37
C LEU A 10 -6.43 -3.25 39.13
N PHE A 11 -6.87 -3.12 37.86
CA PHE A 11 -7.96 -2.24 37.48
C PHE A 11 -9.27 -2.57 38.21
N ALA A 12 -9.67 -3.85 38.26
CA ALA A 12 -10.86 -4.28 38.98
C ALA A 12 -10.82 -3.95 40.48
N LYS A 13 -9.66 -4.14 41.13
CA LYS A 13 -9.47 -3.78 42.56
C LYS A 13 -9.61 -2.27 42.80
N ASP A 14 -9.10 -1.45 41.89
CA ASP A 14 -9.24 0.01 41.98
C ASP A 14 -10.69 0.46 41.76
N LEU A 15 -11.41 -0.18 40.84
CA LEU A 15 -12.85 0.07 40.64
C LEU A 15 -13.66 -0.23 41.90
N GLU A 16 -13.40 -1.36 42.57
CA GLU A 16 -14.06 -1.70 43.83
C GLU A 16 -13.76 -0.68 44.94
N LYS A 17 -12.53 -0.20 45.01
CA LYS A 17 -12.12 0.84 45.97
C LYS A 17 -12.89 2.14 45.73
N TRP A 18 -12.96 2.60 44.48
CA TRP A 18 -13.69 3.82 44.14
C TRP A 18 -15.21 3.67 44.31
N GLN A 19 -15.74 2.45 44.12
CA GLN A 19 -17.13 2.13 44.43
C GLN A 19 -17.42 2.26 45.93
N LYS A 20 -16.52 1.79 46.81
CA LYS A 20 -16.62 1.98 48.28
C LYS A 20 -16.53 3.45 48.68
N GLU A 21 -15.73 4.24 47.97
CA GLU A 21 -15.59 5.69 48.17
C GLU A 21 -16.78 6.51 47.62
N LYS A 22 -17.79 5.85 47.03
CA LYS A 22 -18.96 6.47 46.37
C LYS A 22 -18.58 7.47 45.27
N GLN A 23 -17.52 7.18 44.52
CA GLN A 23 -17.14 7.95 43.35
C GLN A 23 -17.92 7.49 42.12
N HIS A 24 -18.21 8.43 41.22
CA HIS A 24 -18.79 8.14 39.92
C HIS A 24 -17.69 7.76 38.93
N ILE A 25 -17.81 6.63 38.26
CA ILE A 25 -16.79 6.13 37.32
C ILE A 25 -17.40 6.03 35.94
N ILE A 26 -16.83 6.76 34.98
CA ILE A 26 -17.28 6.78 33.58
C ILE A 26 -16.13 6.30 32.72
N ILE A 27 -16.34 5.20 32.01
CA ILE A 27 -15.38 4.59 31.10
C ILE A 27 -15.84 4.86 29.67
N MET A 28 -15.01 5.57 28.91
CA MET A 28 -15.24 5.93 27.51
C MET A 28 -14.40 5.01 26.61
N VAL A 29 -15.08 4.16 25.85
CA VAL A 29 -14.43 3.25 24.89
C VAL A 29 -14.72 3.66 23.44
N ARG A 30 -13.88 3.25 22.50
CA ARG A 30 -14.01 3.74 21.10
C ARG A 30 -15.27 3.27 20.36
N ASN A 31 -15.76 2.07 20.66
CA ASN A 31 -16.87 1.46 19.92
C ASN A 31 -17.76 0.62 20.84
N GLU A 32 -19.01 0.43 20.47
CA GLU A 32 -20.02 -0.31 21.24
C GLU A 32 -19.58 -1.76 21.53
N GLY A 33 -19.05 -2.47 20.54
CA GLY A 33 -18.55 -3.83 20.74
C GLY A 33 -17.41 -3.93 21.76
N ARG A 34 -16.57 -2.88 21.90
CA ARG A 34 -15.56 -2.84 22.96
C ARG A 34 -16.19 -2.60 24.34
N ALA A 35 -17.29 -1.85 24.40
CA ALA A 35 -18.02 -1.60 25.64
C ALA A 35 -18.64 -2.89 26.19
N GLN A 36 -19.27 -3.67 25.31
CA GLN A 36 -19.84 -4.98 25.65
C GLN A 36 -18.76 -5.94 26.16
N ARG A 37 -17.67 -6.10 25.41
CA ARG A 37 -16.54 -6.95 25.79
C ARG A 37 -15.90 -6.53 27.11
N LEU A 38 -15.74 -5.23 27.35
CA LEU A 38 -15.23 -4.75 28.64
C LEU A 38 -16.20 -5.07 29.79
N GLY A 39 -17.51 -5.00 29.55
CA GLY A 39 -18.53 -5.42 30.50
C GLY A 39 -18.39 -6.89 30.90
N GLU A 40 -18.28 -7.80 29.92
CA GLU A 40 -18.08 -9.24 30.16
C GLU A 40 -16.84 -9.51 31.02
N ILE A 41 -15.71 -8.87 30.66
CA ILE A 41 -14.43 -8.96 31.37
C ILE A 41 -14.53 -8.52 32.84
N LEU A 42 -15.34 -7.49 33.11
CA LEU A 42 -15.55 -6.97 34.46
C LEU A 42 -16.50 -7.85 35.26
N GLU A 43 -17.51 -8.43 34.62
CA GLU A 43 -18.44 -9.39 35.23
C GLU A 43 -17.74 -10.67 35.67
N GLU A 44 -16.88 -11.24 34.81
CA GLU A 44 -16.03 -12.41 35.14
C GLU A 44 -15.14 -12.16 36.37
N ARG A 45 -14.69 -10.91 36.56
CA ARG A 45 -13.84 -10.50 37.69
C ARG A 45 -14.62 -10.05 38.93
N GLY A 46 -15.95 -10.19 38.91
CA GLY A 46 -16.80 -9.94 40.07
C GLY A 46 -17.19 -8.47 40.30
N VAL A 47 -16.91 -7.57 39.35
CA VAL A 47 -17.31 -6.16 39.45
C VAL A 47 -18.81 -6.04 39.16
N LYS A 48 -19.59 -5.69 40.19
CA LYS A 48 -21.06 -5.56 40.11
C LYS A 48 -21.48 -4.09 40.01
N ARG A 49 -22.62 -3.84 39.33
CA ARG A 49 -23.26 -2.51 39.16
C ARG A 49 -22.61 -1.59 38.11
N PHE A 50 -22.27 -2.15 36.95
CA PHE A 50 -21.97 -1.36 35.75
C PHE A 50 -23.18 -1.32 34.81
N THR A 51 -23.32 -0.23 34.06
CA THR A 51 -24.31 -0.10 32.98
C THR A 51 -23.58 0.30 31.70
N THR A 52 -23.97 -0.30 30.58
CA THR A 52 -23.46 0.06 29.25
C THR A 52 -24.54 0.84 28.51
N GLY A 53 -24.18 2.00 27.92
CA GLY A 53 -25.14 2.84 27.21
C GLY A 53 -24.50 4.08 26.59
N ARG A 54 -25.32 5.02 26.11
CA ARG A 54 -24.82 6.31 25.61
C ARG A 54 -24.59 7.28 26.76
N ILE A 55 -23.60 8.16 26.63
CA ILE A 55 -23.27 9.15 27.67
C ILE A 55 -24.46 10.06 28.04
N GLU A 56 -25.37 10.30 27.11
CA GLU A 56 -26.61 11.07 27.32
C GLU A 56 -27.57 10.39 28.31
N GLU A 57 -27.54 9.06 28.39
CA GLU A 57 -28.40 8.25 29.27
C GLU A 57 -27.88 8.22 30.71
N TYR A 58 -26.64 8.67 30.94
CA TYR A 58 -25.98 8.69 32.24
C TYR A 58 -26.77 9.53 33.27
N ALA A 59 -27.42 10.61 32.84
CA ALA A 59 -28.15 11.53 33.73
C ALA A 59 -29.30 10.87 34.51
N HIS A 60 -29.78 9.70 34.07
CA HIS A 60 -30.95 9.03 34.63
C HIS A 60 -30.62 7.77 35.45
N LEU A 61 -29.33 7.42 35.60
CA LEU A 61 -28.93 6.13 36.17
C LEU A 61 -28.23 6.28 37.54
N LYS A 62 -28.62 5.44 38.49
CA LYS A 62 -28.02 5.34 39.85
C LYS A 62 -26.75 4.45 39.89
N SER A 63 -26.23 4.04 38.73
CA SER A 63 -25.07 3.13 38.63
C SER A 63 -23.77 3.87 38.95
N THR A 64 -22.92 3.23 39.75
CA THR A 64 -21.62 3.78 40.18
C THR A 64 -20.57 3.70 39.08
N ILE A 65 -20.71 2.74 38.15
CA ILE A 65 -19.83 2.55 36.99
C ILE A 65 -20.69 2.64 35.73
N PHE A 66 -20.26 3.45 34.77
CA PHE A 66 -20.92 3.62 33.48
C PHE A 66 -19.92 3.42 32.34
N ILE A 67 -20.22 2.51 31.41
CA ILE A 67 -19.41 2.24 30.24
C ILE A 67 -20.13 2.83 29.04
N SER A 68 -19.54 3.87 28.44
CA SER A 68 -20.06 4.53 27.26
C SER A 68 -19.11 4.38 26.10
N TYR A 69 -19.65 4.38 24.89
CA TYR A 69 -18.84 4.51 23.68
C TYR A 69 -18.78 5.96 23.23
N GLY A 70 -17.62 6.41 22.74
CA GLY A 70 -17.37 7.77 22.30
C GLY A 70 -15.88 8.08 22.15
N TYR A 71 -15.55 9.30 21.72
CA TYR A 71 -14.17 9.70 21.50
C TYR A 71 -13.66 10.57 22.65
N LEU A 72 -12.79 10.02 23.50
CA LEU A 72 -12.05 10.75 24.52
C LEU A 72 -10.57 10.38 24.45
N ASN A 73 -9.69 11.38 24.44
CA ASN A 73 -8.26 11.16 24.25
C ASN A 73 -7.54 10.68 25.51
N TYR A 74 -7.94 11.19 26.69
CA TYR A 74 -7.31 10.91 27.97
C TYR A 74 -8.34 10.92 29.09
N GLY A 75 -8.17 10.04 30.07
CA GLY A 75 -8.92 10.00 31.30
C GLY A 75 -8.49 11.10 32.28
N PHE A 76 -9.45 11.65 33.01
CA PHE A 76 -9.24 12.73 33.98
C PHE A 76 -10.15 12.56 35.20
N ARG A 77 -9.82 13.22 36.30
CA ARG A 77 -10.60 13.17 37.55
C ARG A 77 -11.11 14.56 37.91
N LEU A 78 -12.38 14.65 38.26
CA LEU A 78 -13.04 15.85 38.76
C LEU A 78 -13.27 15.70 40.26
N SER A 79 -12.37 16.26 41.07
CA SER A 79 -12.41 16.14 42.54
C SER A 79 -13.65 16.79 43.16
N ASN A 80 -14.12 17.90 42.57
CA ASN A 80 -15.32 18.63 42.98
C ASN A 80 -16.61 17.81 42.80
N LEU A 81 -16.67 16.95 41.79
CA LEU A 81 -17.83 16.11 41.46
C LEU A 81 -17.64 14.64 41.84
N LYS A 82 -16.54 14.30 42.54
CA LYS A 82 -16.15 12.91 42.86
C LYS A 82 -16.27 11.96 41.65
N THR A 83 -15.94 12.45 40.46
CA THR A 83 -16.12 11.73 39.19
C THR A 83 -14.78 11.41 38.55
N VAL A 84 -14.64 10.18 38.05
CA VAL A 84 -13.44 9.66 37.38
C VAL A 84 -13.83 9.28 35.97
N PHE A 85 -13.19 9.91 34.98
CA PHE A 85 -13.28 9.54 33.58
C PHE A 85 -12.06 8.72 33.19
N MET A 86 -12.29 7.58 32.55
CA MET A 86 -11.24 6.71 32.02
C MET A 86 -11.50 6.36 30.58
N THR A 87 -10.45 6.06 29.84
CA THR A 87 -10.52 5.64 28.44
C THR A 87 -9.84 4.29 28.24
N ASP A 88 -10.06 3.69 27.07
CA ASP A 88 -9.32 2.51 26.62
C ASP A 88 -7.79 2.68 26.76
N GLN A 89 -7.26 3.90 26.64
CA GLN A 89 -5.82 4.15 26.72
C GLN A 89 -5.26 3.96 28.13
N GLU A 90 -5.99 4.33 29.18
CA GLU A 90 -5.53 4.09 30.53
C GLU A 90 -5.69 2.62 30.92
N ILE A 91 -6.70 1.91 30.40
CA ILE A 91 -6.95 0.51 30.74
C ILE A 91 -5.97 -0.42 30.01
N PHE A 92 -5.85 -0.26 28.69
CA PHE A 92 -5.11 -1.16 27.81
C PHE A 92 -3.76 -0.60 27.31
N GLY A 93 -3.49 0.68 27.55
CA GLY A 93 -2.33 1.39 26.99
C GLY A 93 -2.65 2.11 25.68
N LYS A 94 -1.75 3.01 25.24
CA LYS A 94 -1.91 3.77 23.99
C LYS A 94 -1.94 2.82 22.77
N GLU A 95 -3.12 2.65 22.16
CA GLU A 95 -3.20 2.25 20.75
C GLU A 95 -2.56 3.36 19.91
N ARG A 96 -1.54 3.02 19.11
CA ARG A 96 -0.95 3.96 18.15
C ARG A 96 -2.07 4.41 17.21
N ASN A 97 -2.35 5.71 17.19
CA ASN A 97 -3.38 6.26 16.31
C ASN A 97 -3.00 5.96 14.86
N LYS A 98 -3.80 5.12 14.20
CA LYS A 98 -3.77 4.91 12.76
C LYS A 98 -3.88 6.27 12.06
N ARG A 99 -2.77 6.78 11.55
CA ARG A 99 -2.83 7.82 10.54
C ARG A 99 -3.27 7.13 9.27
N TYR A 100 -4.54 7.25 8.92
CA TYR A 100 -5.01 6.91 7.59
C TYR A 100 -4.22 7.78 6.60
N LYS A 101 -3.13 7.24 6.06
CA LYS A 101 -2.56 7.79 4.84
C LYS A 101 -3.59 7.49 3.76
N LEU A 102 -4.16 8.55 3.18
CA LEU A 102 -4.94 8.46 1.95
C LEU A 102 -4.15 7.57 0.99
N THR A 103 -4.74 6.44 0.62
CA THR A 103 -4.24 5.56 -0.43
C THR A 103 -4.16 6.42 -1.68
N ARG A 104 -2.94 6.83 -2.06
CA ARG A 104 -2.70 7.34 -3.40
C ARG A 104 -3.15 6.21 -4.31
N CYS A 105 -4.22 6.46 -5.08
CA CYS A 105 -4.64 5.56 -6.14
C CYS A 105 -3.42 5.12 -6.93
N LYS A 106 -3.38 3.82 -7.24
CA LYS A 106 -2.42 3.16 -8.12
C LYS A 106 -2.04 4.14 -9.23
N SER A 107 -0.81 4.64 -9.17
CA SER A 107 -0.25 5.39 -10.28
C SER A 107 -0.38 4.48 -11.49
N GLU A 108 -1.09 4.94 -12.51
CA GLU A 108 -1.20 4.24 -13.79
C GLU A 108 0.18 3.78 -14.27
N PRO A 109 0.27 2.63 -14.94
CA PRO A 109 1.54 2.08 -15.38
C PRO A 109 2.20 3.06 -16.33
N PHE A 110 3.25 3.75 -15.86
CA PHE A 110 4.27 4.41 -16.68
C PHE A 110 3.72 5.05 -17.97
N SER A 111 2.71 5.91 -17.87
CA SER A 111 2.57 7.00 -18.83
C SER A 111 3.68 7.99 -18.52
N THR A 112 4.93 7.58 -18.79
CA THR A 112 6.04 8.52 -18.87
C THR A 112 5.74 9.39 -20.06
N ILE A 113 4.99 10.46 -19.80
CA ILE A 113 5.12 11.72 -20.48
C ILE A 113 6.61 12.04 -20.34
N MET A 114 7.39 11.55 -21.28
CA MET A 114 8.82 11.77 -21.29
C MET A 114 8.97 13.22 -21.69
N ASP A 115 9.37 14.06 -20.74
CA ASP A 115 9.86 15.39 -21.03
C ASP A 115 11.10 15.24 -21.93
N ILE A 116 10.87 15.29 -23.24
CA ILE A 116 11.91 15.25 -24.26
C ILE A 116 12.38 16.69 -24.46
N SER A 117 13.63 16.95 -24.11
CA SER A 117 14.27 18.25 -24.33
C SER A 117 15.14 18.22 -25.59
N SER A 118 15.31 19.36 -26.25
CA SER A 118 16.23 19.48 -27.38
C SER A 118 17.63 19.05 -26.97
N GLY A 119 18.22 18.11 -27.72
CA GLY A 119 19.49 17.46 -27.42
C GLY A 119 19.36 16.03 -26.87
N ASP A 120 18.17 15.62 -26.42
CA ASP A 120 17.94 14.26 -25.93
C ASP A 120 18.00 13.23 -27.06
N TYR A 121 18.46 12.03 -26.71
CA TYR A 121 18.37 10.87 -27.60
C TYR A 121 16.94 10.33 -27.61
N VAL A 122 16.42 10.12 -28.81
CA VAL A 122 15.07 9.58 -29.04
C VAL A 122 15.14 8.37 -29.96
N VAL A 123 14.19 7.46 -29.81
CA VAL A 123 14.04 6.25 -30.60
C VAL A 123 12.78 6.38 -31.43
N HIS A 124 12.93 6.35 -32.75
CA HIS A 124 11.83 6.14 -33.67
C HIS A 124 11.67 4.64 -33.95
N ILE A 125 10.44 4.12 -33.92
CA ILE A 125 10.15 2.67 -34.08
C ILE A 125 10.79 2.08 -35.34
N ASP A 126 10.78 2.83 -36.44
CA ASP A 126 11.25 2.38 -37.76
C ASP A 126 12.68 2.80 -38.13
N HIS A 127 13.18 3.91 -37.57
CA HIS A 127 14.45 4.52 -38.01
C HIS A 127 15.55 4.41 -36.96
N GLY A 128 15.22 4.07 -35.72
CA GLY A 128 16.17 3.85 -34.65
C GLY A 128 16.49 5.11 -33.85
N ILE A 129 17.71 5.16 -33.31
CA ILE A 129 18.11 6.19 -32.36
C ILE A 129 18.64 7.43 -33.10
N GLY A 130 18.04 8.59 -32.80
CA GLY A 130 18.42 9.91 -33.27
C GLY A 130 18.49 10.93 -32.13
N ILE A 131 18.85 12.17 -32.44
CA ILE A 131 18.90 13.30 -31.51
C ILE A 131 17.73 14.22 -31.80
N TYR A 132 16.91 14.49 -30.78
CA TYR A 132 15.82 15.44 -30.92
C TYR A 132 16.34 16.88 -30.96
N LYS A 133 15.86 17.68 -31.92
CA LYS A 133 16.28 19.09 -32.10
C LYS A 133 15.19 20.11 -31.78
N GLY A 134 13.98 19.67 -31.45
CA GLY A 134 12.84 20.55 -31.16
C GLY A 134 11.70 20.39 -32.15
N ILE A 135 10.72 21.26 -32.01
CA ILE A 135 9.57 21.37 -32.90
C ILE A 135 9.86 22.43 -33.95
N VAL A 136 9.53 22.15 -35.21
CA VAL A 136 9.62 23.09 -36.33
C VAL A 136 8.26 23.22 -37.00
N ASN A 137 7.86 24.46 -37.28
CA ASN A 137 6.64 24.73 -38.03
C ASN A 137 6.97 24.74 -39.53
N LEU A 138 6.32 23.86 -40.30
CA LEU A 138 6.50 23.78 -41.74
C LEU A 138 5.16 23.97 -42.44
N ALA A 139 5.16 24.78 -43.50
CA ALA A 139 4.00 24.95 -44.37
C ALA A 139 4.12 23.98 -45.54
N VAL A 140 3.33 22.90 -45.51
CA VAL A 140 3.27 21.91 -46.60
C VAL A 140 1.91 22.05 -47.28
N LYS A 141 1.91 22.33 -48.59
CA LYS A 141 0.68 22.52 -49.40
C LYS A 141 -0.27 23.61 -48.84
N GLY A 142 0.29 24.68 -48.27
CA GLY A 142 -0.50 25.82 -47.74
C GLY A 142 -1.05 25.63 -46.32
N VAL A 143 -0.90 24.45 -45.72
CA VAL A 143 -1.28 24.19 -44.33
C VAL A 143 -0.03 24.22 -43.46
N LYS A 144 -0.06 25.05 -42.40
CA LYS A 144 1.00 25.08 -41.38
C LYS A 144 0.78 23.92 -40.41
N GLN A 145 1.78 23.07 -40.26
CA GLN A 145 1.75 21.95 -39.32
C GLN A 145 3.08 21.88 -38.57
N ASP A 146 3.01 21.42 -37.33
CA ASP A 146 4.16 21.24 -36.47
C ASP A 146 4.77 19.84 -36.66
N TYR A 147 6.09 19.81 -36.75
CA TYR A 147 6.87 18.59 -36.91
C TYR A 147 7.95 18.52 -35.84
N LEU A 148 8.16 17.32 -35.28
CA LEU A 148 9.31 16.98 -34.46
C LEU A 148 10.52 16.80 -35.37
N LEU A 149 11.58 17.58 -35.15
CA LEU A 149 12.84 17.45 -35.88
C LEU A 149 13.77 16.49 -35.14
N ILE A 150 14.18 15.41 -35.83
CA ILE A 150 15.13 14.43 -35.31
C ILE A 150 16.33 14.36 -36.26
N GLU A 151 17.53 14.55 -35.72
CA GLU A 151 18.79 14.41 -36.45
C GLU A 151 19.37 13.00 -36.27
N TYR A 152 19.78 12.40 -37.37
CA TYR A 152 20.41 11.09 -37.48
C TYR A 152 21.89 11.26 -37.88
N ALA A 153 22.61 10.14 -37.97
CA ALA A 153 24.03 10.16 -38.31
C ALA A 153 24.26 10.78 -39.70
N GLN A 154 25.40 11.45 -39.88
CA GLN A 154 25.77 12.18 -41.11
C GLN A 154 24.89 13.40 -41.46
N GLY A 155 24.12 13.91 -40.49
CA GLY A 155 23.31 15.12 -40.67
C GLY A 155 21.96 14.86 -41.36
N ASP A 156 21.57 13.59 -41.51
CA ASP A 156 20.25 13.19 -41.99
C ASP A 156 19.17 13.72 -41.04
N LYS A 157 18.09 14.31 -41.58
CA LYS A 157 17.00 14.88 -40.77
C LYS A 157 15.69 14.17 -41.08
N LEU A 158 14.96 13.83 -40.03
CA LEU A 158 13.59 13.31 -40.08
C LEU A 158 12.63 14.32 -39.48
N TYR A 159 11.55 14.60 -40.19
CA TYR A 159 10.45 15.44 -39.74
C TYR A 159 9.25 14.52 -39.46
N VAL A 160 8.92 14.35 -38.18
CA VAL A 160 7.79 13.51 -37.75
C VAL A 160 6.61 14.43 -37.41
N PRO A 161 5.44 14.31 -38.03
CA PRO A 161 4.26 15.08 -37.65
C PRO A 161 3.95 14.91 -36.16
N VAL A 162 3.52 15.96 -35.47
CA VAL A 162 3.14 15.87 -34.04
C VAL A 162 2.02 14.83 -33.82
N ASP A 163 1.14 14.61 -34.80
CA ASP A 163 0.09 13.59 -34.74
C ASP A 163 0.64 12.15 -34.65
N GLN A 164 1.90 11.94 -35.04
CA GLN A 164 2.61 10.66 -35.00
C GLN A 164 3.65 10.59 -33.86
N PHE A 165 3.52 11.43 -32.82
CA PHE A 165 4.48 11.45 -31.72
C PHE A 165 4.60 10.09 -31.00
N ASN A 166 3.55 9.27 -31.04
CA ASN A 166 3.51 7.92 -30.47
C ASN A 166 4.56 6.95 -31.07
N LEU A 167 5.13 7.29 -32.23
CA LEU A 167 6.22 6.52 -32.84
C LEU A 167 7.61 6.88 -32.28
N VAL A 168 7.68 7.91 -31.44
CA VAL A 168 8.92 8.47 -30.88
C VAL A 168 8.91 8.31 -29.37
N HIS A 169 9.95 7.68 -28.84
CA HIS A 169 10.14 7.49 -27.41
C HIS A 169 11.51 8.02 -26.97
N LYS A 170 11.63 8.56 -25.75
CA LYS A 170 12.95 8.94 -25.21
C LYS A 170 13.80 7.69 -25.04
N TYR A 171 15.06 7.76 -25.45
CA TYR A 171 16.00 6.68 -25.23
C TYR A 171 16.41 6.64 -23.75
N ILE A 172 16.08 5.55 -23.06
CA ILE A 172 16.57 5.26 -21.72
C ILE A 172 17.72 4.25 -21.86
N GLY A 173 18.95 4.73 -21.72
CA GLY A 173 20.15 3.91 -21.76
C GLY A 173 20.77 3.68 -20.38
N ILE A 174 21.77 2.80 -20.34
CA ILE A 174 22.66 2.66 -19.18
C ILE A 174 23.46 3.96 -19.03
N LYS A 175 23.51 4.51 -17.82
CA LYS A 175 24.25 5.75 -17.51
C LYS A 175 25.70 5.64 -18.02
N ASP A 176 26.22 6.74 -18.58
CA ASP A 176 27.58 6.92 -19.12
C ASP A 176 27.91 6.28 -20.48
N LYS A 177 26.96 5.65 -21.17
CA LYS A 177 27.18 5.16 -22.55
C LYS A 177 26.36 5.94 -23.56
N THR A 178 27.04 6.69 -24.43
CA THR A 178 26.39 7.34 -25.57
C THR A 178 25.86 6.29 -26.55
N PRO A 179 24.57 6.36 -26.94
CA PRO A 179 24.02 5.41 -27.88
C PRO A 179 24.60 5.62 -29.27
N LYS A 180 24.64 4.55 -30.05
CA LYS A 180 24.94 4.64 -31.48
C LYS A 180 23.78 5.31 -32.19
N ILE A 181 24.05 6.45 -32.83
CA ILE A 181 23.11 7.14 -33.70
C ILE A 181 23.03 6.38 -35.03
N TYR A 182 21.81 6.10 -35.50
CA TYR A 182 21.58 5.34 -36.73
C TYR A 182 21.54 6.26 -37.96
N ARG A 183 21.70 5.69 -39.16
CA ARG A 183 21.51 6.40 -40.44
C ARG A 183 20.08 6.20 -40.93
N LEU A 184 19.50 7.22 -41.53
CA LEU A 184 18.13 7.15 -42.02
C LEU A 184 18.07 6.20 -43.23
N GLY A 185 17.09 5.29 -43.26
CA GLY A 185 16.97 4.25 -44.29
C GLY A 185 18.02 3.13 -44.23
N GLY A 186 18.89 3.10 -43.20
CA GLY A 186 19.90 2.07 -43.04
C GLY A 186 19.35 0.72 -42.55
N VAL A 187 19.92 -0.38 -43.05
CA VAL A 187 19.53 -1.76 -42.66
C VAL A 187 19.98 -2.12 -41.23
N SER A 188 20.85 -1.31 -40.62
CA SER A 188 21.46 -1.58 -39.31
C SER A 188 20.43 -1.61 -38.18
N TRP A 189 19.43 -0.73 -38.19
CA TRP A 189 18.35 -0.73 -37.19
C TRP A 189 17.48 -1.97 -37.29
N GLY A 190 17.08 -2.34 -38.51
CA GLY A 190 16.32 -3.58 -38.76
C GLY A 190 17.05 -4.83 -38.26
N LYS A 191 18.37 -4.91 -38.50
CA LYS A 191 19.21 -6.00 -37.97
C LYS A 191 19.26 -6.01 -36.44
N ALA A 192 19.40 -4.84 -35.81
CA ALA A 192 19.40 -4.72 -34.34
C ALA A 192 18.04 -5.15 -33.74
N LYS A 193 16.93 -4.67 -34.30
CA LYS A 193 15.55 -5.04 -33.92
C LYS A 193 15.32 -6.54 -34.09
N GLY A 194 15.77 -7.13 -35.20
CA GLY A 194 15.70 -8.57 -35.44
C GLY A 194 16.49 -9.40 -34.42
N LYS A 195 17.71 -8.96 -34.07
CA LYS A 195 18.52 -9.63 -33.04
C LYS A 195 17.84 -9.55 -31.67
N ALA A 196 17.34 -8.37 -31.28
CA ALA A 196 16.62 -8.20 -30.03
C ALA A 196 15.36 -9.09 -29.97
N LYS A 197 14.57 -9.13 -31.05
CA LYS A 197 13.38 -10.00 -31.15
C LYS A 197 13.72 -11.47 -30.94
N ARG A 198 14.79 -11.97 -31.57
CA ARG A 198 15.24 -13.36 -31.39
C ARG A 198 15.67 -13.65 -29.95
N LEU A 199 16.37 -12.72 -29.30
CA LEU A 199 16.76 -12.87 -27.90
C LEU A 199 15.55 -12.91 -26.96
N ILE A 200 14.57 -12.04 -27.18
CA ILE A 200 13.32 -12.04 -26.40
C ILE A 200 12.57 -13.36 -26.61
N GLN A 201 12.46 -13.84 -27.85
CA GLN A 201 11.84 -15.13 -28.15
C GLN A 201 12.56 -16.29 -27.46
N LYS A 202 13.91 -16.29 -27.48
CA LYS A 202 14.70 -17.30 -26.80
C LYS A 202 14.47 -17.29 -25.29
N LEU A 203 14.49 -16.11 -24.66
CA LEU A 203 14.24 -15.94 -23.23
C LEU A 203 12.82 -16.40 -22.86
N ALA A 204 11.82 -16.04 -23.67
CA ALA A 204 10.44 -16.48 -23.47
C ALA A 204 10.32 -18.02 -23.54
N GLN A 205 11.02 -18.65 -24.49
CA GLN A 205 11.06 -20.11 -24.59
C GLN A 205 11.78 -20.75 -23.38
N GLU A 206 12.91 -20.18 -22.95
CA GLU A 206 13.65 -20.64 -21.77
C GLU A 206 12.78 -20.54 -20.50
N LEU A 207 12.07 -19.42 -20.31
CA LEU A 207 11.13 -19.24 -19.20
C LEU A 207 9.97 -20.24 -19.28
N TYR A 208 9.37 -20.41 -20.47
CA TYR A 208 8.30 -21.39 -20.67
C TYR A 208 8.74 -22.79 -20.29
N ASN A 209 9.92 -23.22 -20.77
CA ASN A 209 10.48 -24.53 -20.45
C ASN A 209 10.76 -24.67 -18.95
N LEU A 210 11.26 -23.62 -18.29
CA LEU A 210 11.45 -23.60 -16.83
C LEU A 210 10.13 -23.77 -16.09
N TYR A 211 9.05 -23.10 -16.53
CA TYR A 211 7.72 -23.29 -15.95
C TYR A 211 7.18 -24.70 -16.18
N VAL A 212 7.39 -25.30 -17.36
CA VAL A 212 7.01 -26.70 -17.62
C VAL A 212 7.78 -27.65 -16.72
N ALA A 213 9.11 -27.52 -16.63
CA ALA A 213 9.92 -28.34 -15.73
C ALA A 213 9.50 -28.17 -14.26
N ARG A 214 9.17 -26.94 -13.84
CA ARG A 214 8.65 -26.65 -12.49
C ARG A 214 7.28 -27.30 -12.25
N LYS A 215 6.46 -27.53 -13.27
CA LYS A 215 5.15 -28.20 -13.15
C LYS A 215 5.29 -29.70 -12.93
N GLU A 216 6.30 -30.34 -13.51
CA GLU A 216 6.50 -31.79 -13.38
C GLU A 216 7.00 -32.19 -11.97
N ILE A 217 7.66 -31.26 -11.28
CA ILE A 217 8.15 -31.45 -9.91
C ILE A 217 7.02 -31.12 -8.92
N ARG A 218 6.56 -32.12 -8.17
CA ARG A 218 5.62 -31.90 -7.06
C ARG A 218 6.29 -31.05 -5.98
N GLY A 219 5.70 -29.90 -5.67
CA GLY A 219 6.13 -29.02 -4.59
C GLY A 219 5.61 -29.48 -3.21
N PHE A 220 6.01 -28.76 -2.16
CA PHE A 220 5.47 -28.92 -0.82
C PHE A 220 4.41 -27.84 -0.55
N ALA A 221 3.23 -28.25 -0.10
CA ALA A 221 2.17 -27.35 0.34
C ALA A 221 2.31 -27.11 1.84
N PHE A 222 2.44 -25.84 2.24
CA PHE A 222 2.47 -25.47 3.66
C PHE A 222 1.06 -25.52 4.26
N SER A 223 0.99 -25.75 5.58
CA SER A 223 -0.26 -25.64 6.32
C SER A 223 -0.68 -24.18 6.46
N LYS A 224 -1.98 -23.96 6.69
CA LYS A 224 -2.51 -22.64 7.04
C LYS A 224 -1.84 -22.07 8.28
N ASP A 225 -1.95 -20.75 8.42
CA ASP A 225 -1.46 -20.02 9.59
C ASP A 225 -2.00 -20.59 10.90
N ASN A 226 -1.09 -20.82 11.85
CA ASN A 226 -1.40 -21.22 13.21
C ASN A 226 -1.34 -20.02 14.16
N ASN A 227 -1.83 -20.15 15.40
CA ASN A 227 -1.80 -19.06 16.40
C ASN A 227 -0.38 -18.48 16.61
N TRP A 228 0.65 -19.33 16.56
CA TRP A 228 2.05 -18.90 16.65
C TRP A 228 2.48 -17.98 15.51
N GLN A 229 1.95 -18.20 14.30
CA GLN A 229 2.22 -17.34 13.15
C GLN A 229 1.63 -15.94 13.37
N GLN A 230 0.41 -15.88 13.91
CA GLN A 230 -0.25 -14.60 14.23
C GLN A 230 0.48 -13.85 15.34
N GLU A 231 0.95 -14.55 16.38
CA GLU A 231 1.74 -13.96 17.46
C GLU A 231 3.07 -13.39 16.93
N LEU A 232 3.74 -14.13 16.03
CA LEU A 232 4.96 -13.66 15.36
C LEU A 232 4.70 -12.44 14.50
N GLU A 233 3.62 -12.43 13.71
CA GLU A 233 3.23 -11.27 12.89
C GLU A 233 2.93 -10.04 13.75
N MET A 234 2.20 -10.22 14.87
CA MET A 234 1.92 -9.14 15.82
C MET A 234 3.15 -8.65 16.58
N SER A 235 4.24 -9.42 16.63
CA SER A 235 5.49 -9.00 17.26
C SER A 235 6.23 -7.89 16.48
N PHE A 236 5.91 -7.73 15.19
CA PHE A 236 6.53 -6.70 14.37
C PHE A 236 5.99 -5.31 14.74
N PRO A 237 6.87 -4.33 15.02
CA PRO A 237 6.45 -3.04 15.57
C PRO A 237 5.95 -2.04 14.52
N TYR A 238 5.71 -2.49 13.28
CA TYR A 238 5.34 -1.66 12.13
C TYR A 238 3.99 -2.12 11.57
N GLU A 239 3.17 -1.15 11.13
CA GLU A 239 1.92 -1.46 10.43
C GLU A 239 2.21 -1.67 8.94
N GLU A 240 1.67 -2.74 8.37
CA GLU A 240 1.78 -3.07 6.96
C GLU A 240 1.02 -2.05 6.10
N THR A 241 1.60 -1.72 4.95
CA THR A 241 0.89 -0.97 3.90
C THR A 241 -0.10 -1.87 3.16
N TYR A 242 -1.06 -1.27 2.45
CA TYR A 242 -2.02 -2.02 1.64
C TYR A 242 -1.34 -2.97 0.63
N ASP A 243 -0.31 -2.49 -0.07
CA ASP A 243 0.44 -3.32 -1.04
C ASP A 243 1.21 -4.46 -0.34
N GLN A 244 1.68 -4.24 0.88
CA GLN A 244 2.34 -5.27 1.69
C GLN A 244 1.34 -6.34 2.13
N LEU A 245 0.14 -5.96 2.57
CA LEU A 245 -0.92 -6.91 2.91
C LEU A 245 -1.34 -7.74 1.70
N GLN A 246 -1.48 -7.11 0.53
CA GLN A 246 -1.79 -7.81 -0.71
C GLN A 246 -0.69 -8.82 -1.05
N ALA A 247 0.58 -8.39 -1.07
CA ALA A 247 1.71 -9.28 -1.34
C ALA A 247 1.79 -10.45 -0.34
N LEU A 248 1.53 -10.20 0.94
CA LEU A 248 1.54 -11.22 1.99
C LEU A 248 0.45 -12.27 1.75
N SER A 249 -0.77 -11.83 1.41
CA SER A 249 -1.86 -12.76 1.07
C SER A 249 -1.56 -13.59 -0.18
N GLU A 250 -1.01 -12.99 -1.23
CA GLU A 250 -0.67 -13.67 -2.49
C GLU A 250 0.44 -14.71 -2.29
N VAL A 251 1.47 -14.37 -1.50
CA VAL A 251 2.58 -15.28 -1.20
C VAL A 251 2.10 -16.45 -0.33
N LYS A 252 1.32 -16.20 0.73
CA LYS A 252 0.76 -17.27 1.57
C LYS A 252 -0.11 -18.21 0.76
N ALA A 253 -0.94 -17.67 -0.13
CA ALA A 253 -1.75 -18.48 -1.04
C ALA A 253 -0.88 -19.37 -1.95
N ASP A 254 0.19 -18.86 -2.59
CA ASP A 254 1.08 -19.71 -3.41
C ASP A 254 1.86 -20.74 -2.57
N MET A 255 2.08 -20.49 -1.28
CA MET A 255 2.73 -21.44 -0.36
C MET A 255 1.80 -22.57 0.11
N GLU A 256 0.51 -22.29 0.30
CA GLU A 256 -0.48 -23.27 0.75
C GLU A 256 -0.97 -24.19 -0.39
N ILE A 257 -0.80 -23.78 -1.65
CA ILE A 257 -1.25 -24.58 -2.79
C ILE A 257 -0.23 -25.66 -3.14
N LEU A 258 -0.72 -26.88 -3.29
CA LEU A 258 0.05 -27.96 -3.90
C LEU A 258 0.24 -27.61 -5.37
N LYS A 259 1.49 -27.34 -5.77
CA LYS A 259 1.80 -26.70 -7.06
C LYS A 259 1.35 -27.49 -8.31
N SER A 260 0.82 -28.71 -8.14
CA SER A 260 0.11 -29.46 -9.19
C SER A 260 -1.27 -28.89 -9.54
N ASP A 261 -1.93 -28.17 -8.62
CA ASP A 261 -3.38 -27.90 -8.69
C ASP A 261 -3.73 -26.47 -9.15
N ILE A 262 -2.73 -25.60 -9.36
CA ILE A 262 -2.93 -24.19 -9.77
C ILE A 262 -3.60 -24.07 -11.15
N ILE A 263 -3.71 -25.15 -11.94
CA ILE A 263 -4.22 -25.08 -13.32
C ILE A 263 -5.14 -26.28 -13.65
N LEU A 264 -6.20 -26.48 -12.85
CA LEU A 264 -7.43 -27.15 -13.30
C LEU A 264 -8.61 -26.16 -13.47
N ASN A 265 -8.38 -24.85 -13.28
CA ASN A 265 -9.34 -23.77 -13.55
C ASN A 265 -8.69 -22.65 -14.35
#